data_AF-A0A4Z2J9N6-F1
#
_entry.id   AF-A0A4Z2J9N6-F1
#
_cell.length_a   1.000
_cell.length_b   1.000
_cell.length_c   1.000
_cell.angle_alpha   90.00
_cell.angle_beta   90.00
_cell.angle_gamma   90.00
#
_symmetry.space_group_name_H-M   'P 1'
#
loop_
_entity.id
_entity.type
_entity.pdbx_description
1 polymer ?
#
loop_
_entity_poly.entity_id
_entity_poly.type
_entity_poly.pdbx_seq_one_letter_code
_entity_poly.pdbx_strand_id
1 'polypeptide(L)'
;MDSSQVSKEICEAENTTMCPMCEEDTCDSWNLSDSCVYAKVTHLFDNGGTVFFAIFMAIWATVFLEFWKRRRAELTYDWDLIDWEEEEVRRQHPQIDPTQFDYHTIVVLAARLLNWTPGI
;
A
#
# COMPACT_ATOMS: atom_id res chain seq x y z
N MET A 1 -29.59 7.03 10.81
CA MET A 1 -28.51 6.09 10.44
C MET A 1 -29.13 5.10 9.48
N ASP A 2 -29.19 5.46 8.20
CA ASP A 2 -29.72 4.58 7.15
C ASP A 2 -28.72 3.46 6.90
N SER A 3 -28.97 2.28 7.46
CA SER A 3 -28.34 1.07 6.95
C SER A 3 -28.83 0.90 5.51
N SER A 4 -27.96 0.57 4.56
CA SER A 4 -28.38 0.35 3.17
C SER A 4 -29.55 -0.62 3.10
N GLN A 5 -30.32 -0.51 2.02
CA GLN A 5 -31.39 -1.45 1.70
C GLN A 5 -30.92 -2.90 1.91
N VAL A 6 -29.72 -3.24 1.42
CA VAL A 6 -29.10 -4.56 1.61
C VAL A 6 -28.95 -4.96 3.07
N SER A 7 -28.41 -4.09 3.94
CA SER A 7 -28.30 -4.40 5.37
C SER A 7 -29.66 -4.58 6.03
N LYS A 8 -30.69 -3.85 5.59
CA LYS A 8 -32.05 -3.97 6.13
C LYS A 8 -32.71 -5.30 5.73
N GLU A 9 -32.60 -5.69 4.47
CA GLU A 9 -33.09 -6.99 3.97
C GLU A 9 -32.43 -8.17 4.72
N ILE A 10 -31.12 -8.08 5.00
CA ILE A 10 -30.40 -9.12 5.76
C ILE A 10 -30.92 -9.22 7.20
N CYS A 11 -31.20 -8.09 7.85
CA CYS A 11 -31.68 -8.08 9.24
C CYS A 11 -33.15 -8.51 9.40
N GLU A 12 -33.98 -8.34 8.36
CA GLU A 12 -35.41 -8.71 8.37
C GLU A 12 -35.66 -10.15 7.89
N ALA A 13 -34.64 -10.82 7.33
CA ALA A 13 -34.72 -12.19 6.81
C ALA A 13 -34.66 -13.28 7.90
N GLU A 14 -35.61 -13.30 8.84
CA GLU A 14 -35.69 -14.28 9.94
C GLU A 14 -36.06 -15.69 9.47
N ASN A 15 -36.81 -15.80 8.36
CA ASN A 15 -37.25 -17.08 7.78
C ASN A 15 -36.32 -17.61 6.67
N THR A 16 -35.16 -16.99 6.46
CA THR A 16 -34.19 -17.42 5.43
C THR A 16 -33.03 -18.14 6.10
N THR A 17 -33.15 -19.45 6.15
CA THR A 17 -32.08 -20.33 6.65
C THR A 17 -31.10 -20.61 5.52
N MET A 18 -29.81 -20.45 5.83
CA MET A 18 -28.71 -20.69 4.90
C MET A 18 -28.20 -22.11 5.05
N CYS A 19 -27.68 -22.65 3.95
CA CYS A 19 -27.07 -23.96 3.96
C CYS A 19 -25.80 -23.94 4.84
N PRO A 20 -25.55 -25.01 5.61
CA PRO A 20 -24.26 -25.18 6.27
C PRO A 20 -23.15 -25.25 5.21
N MET A 21 -21.97 -24.73 5.55
CA MET A 21 -20.80 -24.75 4.67
C MET A 21 -20.09 -26.12 4.63
N CYS A 22 -20.58 -27.09 5.39
CA CYS A 22 -19.95 -28.40 5.58
C CYS A 22 -20.87 -29.51 5.04
N GLU A 23 -20.25 -30.61 4.61
CA GLU A 23 -20.94 -31.78 4.08
C GLU A 23 -21.32 -32.81 5.15
N GLU A 24 -20.77 -32.70 6.37
CA GLU A 24 -21.10 -33.58 7.50
C GLU A 24 -22.30 -33.08 8.32
N ASP A 25 -23.12 -34.03 8.78
CA ASP A 25 -24.38 -33.85 9.54
C ASP A 25 -24.23 -33.18 10.93
N THR A 26 -23.03 -32.68 11.26
CA THR A 26 -22.73 -32.04 12.55
C THR A 26 -22.72 -30.51 12.50
N CYS A 27 -22.95 -29.91 11.32
CA CYS A 27 -23.03 -28.46 11.19
C CYS A 27 -24.47 -27.97 11.22
N ASP A 28 -24.74 -27.05 12.16
CA ASP A 28 -26.03 -26.41 12.29
C ASP A 28 -26.30 -25.46 11.12
N SER A 29 -27.55 -25.48 10.66
CA SER A 29 -28.07 -24.46 9.74
C SER A 29 -28.17 -23.12 10.46
N TRP A 30 -27.76 -22.04 9.81
CA TRP A 30 -27.74 -20.69 10.39
C TRP A 30 -28.73 -19.78 9.65
N ASN A 31 -29.26 -18.77 10.32
CA ASN A 31 -30.20 -17.84 9.69
C ASN A 31 -29.46 -16.63 9.13
N LEU A 32 -29.97 -16.08 8.03
CA LEU A 32 -29.38 -14.91 7.37
C LEU A 32 -29.36 -13.68 8.30
N SER A 33 -30.36 -13.55 9.18
CA SER A 33 -30.48 -12.48 10.17
C SER A 33 -29.33 -12.44 11.19
N ASP A 34 -28.68 -13.59 11.48
CA ASP A 34 -27.55 -13.66 12.43
C ASP A 34 -26.34 -12.84 11.95
N SER A 35 -26.22 -12.64 10.63
CA SER A 35 -25.16 -11.83 10.01
C SER A 35 -25.50 -10.34 9.91
N CYS A 36 -26.62 -9.88 10.48
CA CYS A 36 -27.07 -8.48 10.42
C CYS A 36 -26.04 -7.47 10.94
N VAL A 37 -25.38 -7.77 12.07
CA VAL A 37 -24.35 -6.89 12.64
C VAL A 37 -23.16 -6.78 11.70
N TYR A 38 -22.72 -7.91 11.15
CA TYR A 38 -21.63 -7.94 10.18
C TYR A 38 -21.98 -7.15 8.92
N ALA A 39 -23.17 -7.35 8.35
CA ALA A 39 -23.63 -6.61 7.19
C ALA A 39 -23.68 -5.08 7.42
N LYS A 40 -24.10 -4.63 8.60
CA LYS A 40 -24.09 -3.20 8.98
C LYS A 40 -22.67 -2.65 9.09
N VAL A 41 -21.78 -3.40 9.74
CA VAL A 41 -20.39 -3.00 9.96
C VAL A 41 -19.65 -2.91 8.62
N THR A 42 -19.73 -3.95 7.78
CA THR A 42 -19.12 -3.99 6.45
C THR A 42 -19.63 -2.84 5.58
N HIS A 43 -20.94 -2.56 5.60
CA HIS A 43 -21.50 -1.43 4.84
C HIS A 43 -20.98 -0.05 5.30
N LEU A 44 -20.79 0.14 6.61
CA LEU A 44 -20.24 1.40 7.15
C LEU A 44 -18.78 1.61 6.73
N PHE A 45 -17.98 0.54 6.73
CA PHE A 45 -16.61 0.58 6.25
C PHE A 45 -16.56 0.78 4.73
N ASP A 46 -17.27 -0.01 3.94
CA ASP A 46 -17.15 0.00 2.48
C ASP A 46 -17.66 1.29 1.80
N ASN A 47 -18.54 2.08 2.45
CA ASN A 47 -19.09 3.30 1.83
C ASN A 47 -18.45 4.60 2.35
N GLY A 48 -18.34 4.78 3.68
CA GLY A 48 -17.85 6.02 4.29
C GLY A 48 -16.54 5.88 5.05
N GLY A 49 -16.37 4.77 5.77
CA GLY A 49 -15.20 4.52 6.61
C GLY A 49 -13.91 4.36 5.80
N THR A 50 -13.95 3.64 4.69
CA THR A 50 -12.79 3.35 3.84
C THR A 50 -12.22 4.61 3.20
N VAL A 51 -13.06 5.58 2.79
CA VAL A 51 -12.58 6.84 2.21
C VAL A 51 -11.85 7.67 3.27
N PHE A 52 -12.42 7.81 4.46
CA PHE A 52 -11.77 8.52 5.56
C PHE A 52 -10.47 7.82 5.99
N PHE A 53 -10.51 6.49 6.11
CA PHE A 53 -9.35 5.69 6.46
C PHE A 53 -8.24 5.80 5.42
N ALA A 54 -8.56 5.80 4.12
CA ALA A 54 -7.57 5.97 3.06
C ALA A 54 -6.85 7.32 3.14
N ILE A 55 -7.59 8.41 3.38
CA ILE A 55 -7.00 9.75 3.57
C ILE A 55 -6.11 9.78 4.81
N PHE A 56 -6.59 9.21 5.92
CA PHE A 56 -5.81 9.10 7.15
C PHE A 56 -4.52 8.31 6.93
N MET A 57 -4.58 7.17 6.25
CA MET A 57 -3.41 6.34 5.95
C MET A 57 -2.40 7.07 5.05
N ALA A 58 -2.86 7.87 4.08
CA ALA A 58 -1.98 8.68 3.24
C ALA A 58 -1.25 9.77 4.04
N ILE A 59 -1.97 10.49 4.91
CA ILE A 59 -1.38 11.51 5.80
C ILE A 59 -0.42 10.85 6.78
N TRP A 60 -0.82 9.73 7.40
CA TRP A 60 0.01 9.00 8.34
C TRP A 60 1.29 8.48 7.69
N ALA A 61 1.20 7.90 6.48
CA ALA A 61 2.37 7.40 5.76
C ALA A 61 3.35 8.53 5.38
N THR A 62 2.84 9.68 4.92
CA THR A 62 3.70 10.83 4.59
C THR A 62 4.38 11.39 5.83
N VAL A 63 3.65 11.58 6.94
CA VAL A 63 4.24 12.02 8.23
C VAL A 63 5.28 11.02 8.73
N PHE A 64 4.97 9.73 8.67
CA PHE A 64 5.88 8.67 9.08
C PHE A 64 7.18 8.70 8.27
N LEU A 65 7.10 8.82 6.95
CA LEU A 65 8.28 8.91 6.08
C LEU A 65 9.10 10.17 6.33
N GLU A 66 8.46 11.32 6.54
CA GLU A 66 9.16 12.57 6.85
C GLU A 66 9.85 12.51 8.23
N PHE A 67 9.18 11.96 9.24
CA PHE A 67 9.79 11.74 10.55
C PHE A 67 10.94 10.74 10.47
N TRP A 68 10.77 9.66 9.71
CA TRP A 68 11.80 8.66 9.47
C TRP A 68 13.03 9.24 8.78
N LYS A 69 12.85 10.07 7.75
CA LYS A 69 13.96 10.78 7.08
C LYS A 69 14.76 11.63 8.07
N ARG A 70 14.07 12.41 8.93
CA ARG A 70 14.73 13.22 9.96
C ARG A 70 15.51 12.34 10.94
N ARG A 71 14.89 11.28 11.44
CA ARG A 71 15.55 10.36 12.39
C ARG A 71 16.74 9.62 11.75
N ARG A 72 16.63 9.22 10.49
CA ARG A 72 17.75 8.60 9.76
C ARG A 72 18.91 9.58 9.65
N ALA A 73 18.65 10.84 9.29
CA ALA A 73 19.71 11.84 9.16
C ALA A 73 20.45 12.09 10.48
N GLU A 74 19.72 12.15 11.60
CA GLU A 74 20.32 12.21 12.95
C GLU A 74 21.19 10.98 13.22
N LEU A 75 20.69 9.76 12.98
CA LEU A 75 21.47 8.54 13.20
C LEU A 75 22.72 8.47 12.32
N THR A 76 22.60 8.86 11.05
CA THR A 76 23.73 8.90 10.12
C THR A 76 24.78 9.91 10.59
N TYR A 77 24.38 11.07 11.11
CA TYR A 77 25.31 12.03 11.70
C TYR A 77 25.98 11.48 12.97
N ASP A 78 25.20 10.91 13.90
CA ASP A 78 25.70 10.39 15.18
C ASP A 78 26.66 9.21 15.01
N TRP A 79 26.43 8.39 13.99
CA TRP A 79 27.29 7.26 13.64
C TRP A 79 28.39 7.62 12.62
N ASP A 80 28.56 8.92 12.32
CA ASP A 80 29.55 9.47 11.38
C ASP A 80 29.42 8.90 9.95
N LEU A 81 28.24 8.39 9.59
CA LEU A 81 27.93 7.61 8.38
C LEU A 81 27.78 8.43 7.09
N ILE A 82 28.08 9.72 7.10
CA ILE A 82 27.75 10.66 6.01
C ILE A 82 28.56 10.39 4.73
N ASP A 83 29.83 10.03 4.86
CA ASP A 83 30.76 9.85 3.72
C ASP A 83 31.01 8.38 3.35
N TRP A 84 30.36 7.44 4.05
CA TRP A 84 30.68 6.02 3.94
C TRP A 84 30.27 5.44 2.59
N GLU A 85 29.19 5.96 1.98
CA GLU A 85 28.74 5.52 0.66
C GLU A 85 29.76 5.89 -0.43
N GLU A 86 30.32 7.11 -0.39
CA GLU A 86 31.38 7.53 -1.32
C GLU A 86 32.68 6.76 -1.09
N GLU A 87 33.05 6.51 0.17
CA GLU A 87 34.22 5.69 0.49
C GLU A 87 34.06 4.23 0.06
N GLU A 88 32.87 3.65 0.21
CA GLU A 88 32.57 2.27 -0.21
C GLU A 88 32.59 2.13 -1.73
N VAL A 89 31.99 3.08 -2.46
CA VAL A 89 32.05 3.11 -3.93
C VAL A 89 33.49 3.26 -4.41
N ARG A 90 34.27 4.16 -3.80
CA ARG A 90 35.70 4.35 -4.13
C ARG A 90 36.54 3.10 -3.79
N ARG A 91 36.22 2.39 -2.70
CA ARG A 91 36.90 1.13 -2.31
C ARG A 91 36.54 -0.04 -3.22
N GLN A 92 35.27 -0.19 -3.62
CA GLN A 92 34.81 -1.30 -4.45
C GLN A 92 35.11 -1.09 -5.93
N HIS A 93 35.12 0.16 -6.39
CA HIS A 93 35.29 0.53 -7.78
C HIS A 93 36.20 1.77 -7.93
N PRO A 94 37.53 1.60 -7.86
CA PRO A 94 38.49 2.71 -7.85
C PRO A 94 38.58 3.52 -9.16
N GLN A 95 37.83 3.15 -10.21
CA GLN A 95 37.89 3.76 -11.55
C GLN A 95 36.58 4.46 -11.96
N ILE A 96 35.58 4.53 -11.08
CA ILE A 96 34.30 5.18 -11.40
C ILE A 96 34.38 6.64 -10.93
N ASP A 97 34.52 7.55 -11.88
CA ASP A 97 34.40 8.99 -11.65
C ASP A 97 32.90 9.36 -11.55
N PRO A 98 32.40 9.87 -10.41
CA PRO A 98 30.98 10.12 -10.21
C PRO A 98 30.43 11.19 -11.15
N THR A 99 31.29 12.04 -11.71
CA THR A 99 30.90 13.13 -12.61
C THR A 99 30.56 12.67 -14.03
N GLN A 100 30.84 11.42 -14.40
CA GLN A 100 30.65 10.93 -15.76
C GLN A 100 29.30 10.21 -15.99
N PHE A 101 28.57 9.83 -14.94
CA PHE A 101 27.39 8.95 -15.11
C PHE A 101 26.02 9.64 -15.19
N ASP A 102 25.92 10.95 -14.95
CA ASP A 102 24.61 11.52 -14.59
C ASP A 102 23.75 12.12 -15.71
N TYR A 103 24.23 12.30 -16.94
CA TYR A 103 23.36 12.82 -18.01
C TYR A 103 23.58 12.15 -19.36
N HIS A 104 24.84 11.91 -19.72
CA HIS A 104 25.18 11.39 -21.04
C HIS A 104 24.74 9.93 -21.22
N THR A 105 24.88 9.12 -20.17
CA THR A 105 24.44 7.71 -20.17
C THR A 105 22.92 7.59 -20.23
N ILE A 106 22.19 8.45 -19.50
CA ILE A 106 20.72 8.49 -19.50
C ILE A 106 20.18 8.90 -20.89
N VAL A 107 20.74 9.93 -21.51
CA VAL A 107 20.32 10.40 -22.86
C VAL A 107 20.59 9.33 -23.93
N VAL A 108 21.76 8.66 -23.88
CA VAL A 108 22.11 7.62 -24.86
C VAL A 108 21.28 6.35 -24.67
N LEU A 109 20.99 5.94 -23.44
CA LEU A 109 20.08 4.82 -23.15
C LEU A 109 18.63 5.16 -23.54
N ALA A 110 18.15 6.37 -23.27
CA ALA A 110 16.83 6.81 -23.69
C ALA A 110 16.70 6.84 -25.22
N ALA A 111 17.71 7.37 -25.93
CA ALA A 111 17.71 7.37 -27.40
C ALA A 111 17.74 5.95 -27.99
N ARG A 112 18.44 5.01 -27.36
CA ARG A 112 18.47 3.58 -27.76
C ARG A 112 17.16 2.85 -27.43
N LEU A 113 16.55 3.10 -26.28
CA LEU A 113 15.29 2.47 -25.87
C LEU A 113 14.09 3.00 -26.67
N LEU A 114 14.16 4.25 -27.13
CA LEU A 114 13.13 4.87 -27.97
C LEU A 114 13.40 4.68 -29.49
N ASN A 115 14.45 3.95 -29.86
CA ASN A 115 14.89 3.72 -31.25
C ASN A 115 14.92 5.01 -32.09
N TRP A 116 15.34 6.12 -31.48
CA TRP A 116 15.39 7.42 -32.16
C TRP A 116 16.75 7.55 -32.85
N THR A 117 16.89 6.91 -34.02
CA THR A 117 17.96 7.28 -34.94
C THR A 117 17.65 8.68 -35.47
N PRO A 118 18.55 9.68 -35.32
CA PRO A 118 18.38 10.95 -36.01
C PRO A 118 18.41 10.64 -37.51
N GLY A 119 17.26 10.82 -38.17
CA GLY A 119 17.11 10.59 -39.59
C GLY A 119 18.07 11.50 -40.37
N ILE A 120 18.88 10.85 -41.21
CA ILE A 120 19.39 11.44 -42.46
C ILE A 120 18.30 11.29 -43.51
#